data_AF-A0A259ICZ7-F1
#
_entry.id   AF-A0A259ICZ7-F1
#
_cell.length_a   1.000
_cell.length_b   1.000
_cell.length_c   1.000
_cell.angle_alpha   90.00
_cell.angle_beta   90.00
_cell.angle_gamma   90.00
#
_symmetry.space_group_name_H-M   'P 1'
#
loop_
_entity.id
_entity.type
_entity.pdbx_description
1 polymer ?
#
loop_
_entity_poly.entity_id
_entity_poly.type
_entity_poly.pdbx_seq_one_letter_code
_entity_poly.pdbx_strand_id
1 'polypeptide(L)'
;MRRFDSAQIDFATSLRHFLAAKRGSASDVAQTVTDIVTAVRQDGLAAVLRFAEKFDQVSLDESSLKVGADEIAHGVRACAPELVDAINFAAARILRYHALQRPADHRFTDEAGVSLGWRWRPLDSVGIYVPGGRAAYPSTVLMNALPAVVAGVERIVMVCPPGRLDPAVLAAADAAGVTEIWRVGGAQAIAALAYGAGPIRRVDKIVGPGNAFVTQAKRLVYGDVGIDGLAGPSEIVVVADANNDPEWIAADLLSQAEHDPDAQCLLITDTAIFADRVEAAVEHLLSGLATAVTARRSWREHGAIIIAPLVMAPDLVDLIAPEHLELAIDNPEAMADKIRNAGAIFMGRNTPEAIGDYVAGSNHVLPTARSARFASGLSIFDFLKRTSLLNCSREAFEQLARPTILLTQAEGLAAHAHSVSVRL
;
A
#
# COMPACT_ATOMS: atom_id res chain seq x y z
N MET A 1 13.79 19.30 -18.41
CA MET A 1 13.17 18.99 -17.10
C MET A 1 12.33 20.16 -16.59
N ARG A 2 11.29 19.93 -15.78
CA ARG A 2 10.59 20.99 -15.00
C ARG A 2 11.43 21.39 -13.79
N ARG A 3 11.63 22.69 -13.60
CA ARG A 3 12.34 23.24 -12.45
C ARG A 3 11.49 24.29 -11.74
N PHE A 4 11.54 24.30 -10.42
CA PHE A 4 10.88 25.29 -9.57
C PHE A 4 11.92 25.90 -8.64
N ASP A 5 12.12 27.21 -8.73
CA ASP A 5 13.09 27.93 -7.89
C ASP A 5 12.34 28.79 -6.87
N SER A 6 12.61 28.58 -5.58
CA SER A 6 11.99 29.32 -4.47
C SER A 6 12.20 30.84 -4.53
N ALA A 7 13.19 31.33 -5.28
CA ALA A 7 13.40 32.76 -5.52
C ALA A 7 12.38 33.38 -6.52
N GLN A 8 11.63 32.56 -7.27
CA GLN A 8 10.65 33.03 -8.23
C GLN A 8 9.33 33.46 -7.55
N ILE A 9 8.75 34.57 -8.01
CA ILE A 9 7.53 35.16 -7.42
C ILE A 9 6.34 34.20 -7.49
N ASP A 10 6.24 33.41 -8.56
CA ASP A 10 5.13 32.46 -8.80
C ASP A 10 5.41 31.04 -8.27
N PHE A 11 6.57 30.80 -7.65
CA PHE A 11 7.04 29.47 -7.20
C PHE A 11 5.94 28.64 -6.55
N ALA A 12 5.30 29.18 -5.51
CA ALA A 12 4.33 28.44 -4.71
C ALA A 12 3.07 28.09 -5.52
N THR A 13 2.64 28.96 -6.44
CA THR A 13 1.46 28.74 -7.28
C THR A 13 1.76 27.73 -8.38
N SER A 14 2.90 27.88 -9.04
CA SER A 14 3.34 26.99 -10.12
C SER A 14 3.62 25.56 -9.60
N LEU A 15 4.23 25.42 -8.42
CA LEU A 15 4.43 24.13 -7.78
C LEU A 15 3.09 23.47 -7.40
N ARG A 16 2.16 24.22 -6.80
CA ARG A 16 0.83 23.68 -6.45
C ARG A 16 0.06 23.22 -7.68
N HIS A 17 0.13 23.96 -8.78
CA HIS A 17 -0.51 23.56 -10.03
C HIS A 17 0.09 22.25 -10.57
N PHE A 18 1.42 22.13 -10.57
CA PHE A 18 2.11 20.89 -10.97
C PHE A 18 1.71 19.69 -10.10
N LEU A 19 1.67 19.85 -8.77
CA LEU A 19 1.28 18.78 -7.84
C LEU A 19 -0.20 18.41 -7.91
N ALA A 20 -1.06 19.30 -8.41
CA ALA A 20 -2.50 19.06 -8.57
C ALA A 20 -2.85 18.37 -9.91
N ALA A 21 -1.91 18.29 -10.85
CA ALA A 21 -2.14 17.65 -12.14
C ALA A 21 -2.45 16.14 -11.93
N LYS A 22 -3.58 15.68 -12.48
CA LYS A 22 -3.95 14.26 -12.40
C LYS A 22 -2.93 13.40 -13.15
N ARG A 23 -2.47 12.34 -12.49
CA ARG A 23 -1.60 11.29 -13.06
C ARG A 23 -2.42 10.01 -13.21
N GLY A 24 -2.27 9.31 -14.33
CA GLY A 24 -3.06 8.11 -14.67
C GLY A 24 -4.46 8.40 -15.23
N SER A 25 -4.89 7.57 -16.19
CA SER A 25 -6.16 7.72 -16.92
C SER A 25 -7.37 7.14 -16.16
N ALA A 26 -7.88 7.86 -15.16
CA ALA A 26 -9.01 7.38 -14.36
C ALA A 26 -10.39 7.44 -15.06
N SER A 27 -10.57 8.27 -16.10
CA SER A 27 -11.90 8.52 -16.68
C SER A 27 -12.41 7.42 -17.63
N ASP A 28 -11.55 6.52 -18.11
CA ASP A 28 -11.90 5.59 -19.20
C ASP A 28 -12.19 4.15 -18.71
N VAL A 29 -11.89 3.81 -17.46
CA VAL A 29 -11.99 2.42 -16.96
C VAL A 29 -13.23 2.13 -16.10
N ALA A 30 -13.92 3.17 -15.62
CA ALA A 30 -14.94 3.02 -14.57
C ALA A 30 -16.15 2.15 -15.00
N GLN A 31 -16.70 2.38 -16.18
CA GLN A 31 -17.83 1.60 -16.68
C GLN A 31 -17.41 0.15 -16.93
N THR A 32 -16.29 -0.07 -17.61
CA THR A 32 -15.78 -1.41 -17.89
C THR A 32 -15.55 -2.22 -16.62
N VAL A 33 -14.95 -1.61 -15.59
CA VAL A 33 -14.74 -2.27 -14.29
C VAL A 33 -16.08 -2.57 -13.61
N THR A 34 -17.05 -1.66 -13.69
CA THR A 34 -18.40 -1.88 -13.14
C THR A 34 -19.08 -3.09 -13.80
N ASP A 35 -18.98 -3.21 -15.13
CA ASP A 35 -19.52 -4.34 -15.88
C ASP A 35 -18.83 -5.66 -15.50
N ILE A 36 -17.50 -5.65 -15.35
CA ILE A 36 -16.72 -6.82 -14.91
C ILE A 36 -17.16 -7.28 -13.51
N VAL A 37 -17.19 -6.34 -12.54
CA VAL A 37 -17.55 -6.64 -11.15
C VAL A 37 -18.98 -7.17 -11.06
N THR A 38 -19.91 -6.55 -11.81
CA THR A 38 -21.32 -6.98 -11.87
C THR A 38 -21.43 -8.39 -12.44
N ALA A 39 -20.73 -8.67 -13.54
CA ALA A 39 -20.74 -9.99 -14.17
C ALA A 39 -20.16 -11.07 -13.24
N VAL A 40 -19.07 -10.80 -12.52
CA VAL A 40 -18.54 -11.78 -11.54
C VAL A 40 -19.51 -12.00 -10.37
N ARG A 41 -20.18 -10.95 -9.90
CA ARG A 41 -21.19 -11.08 -8.83
C ARG A 41 -22.41 -11.91 -9.26
N GLN A 42 -22.80 -11.85 -10.53
CA GLN A 42 -23.97 -12.56 -11.07
C GLN A 42 -23.64 -13.96 -11.58
N ASP A 43 -22.58 -14.09 -12.36
CA ASP A 43 -22.22 -15.32 -13.09
C ASP A 43 -21.12 -16.14 -12.37
N GLY A 44 -20.52 -15.59 -11.32
CA GLY A 44 -19.46 -16.26 -10.55
C GLY A 44 -18.26 -16.69 -11.40
N LEU A 45 -17.90 -17.96 -11.27
CA LEU A 45 -16.73 -18.57 -11.92
C LEU A 45 -16.74 -18.42 -13.44
N ALA A 46 -17.92 -18.51 -14.08
CA ALA A 46 -18.02 -18.41 -15.54
C ALA A 46 -17.56 -17.02 -16.05
N ALA A 47 -17.87 -15.95 -15.33
CA ALA A 47 -17.36 -14.61 -15.67
C ALA A 47 -15.85 -14.49 -15.44
N VAL A 48 -15.34 -15.07 -14.36
CA VAL A 48 -13.89 -15.07 -14.07
C VAL A 48 -13.11 -15.72 -15.22
N LEU A 49 -13.52 -16.92 -15.64
CA LEU A 49 -12.87 -17.65 -16.75
C LEU A 49 -12.95 -16.87 -18.07
N ARG A 50 -14.12 -16.32 -18.39
CA ARG A 50 -14.33 -15.49 -19.58
C ARG A 50 -13.41 -14.27 -19.62
N PHE A 51 -13.20 -13.60 -18.48
CA PHE A 51 -12.32 -12.44 -18.41
C PHE A 51 -10.83 -12.81 -18.40
N ALA A 52 -10.46 -13.97 -17.84
CA ALA A 52 -9.10 -14.50 -17.96
C ALA A 52 -8.74 -14.78 -19.43
N GLU A 53 -9.64 -15.41 -20.19
CA GLU A 53 -9.43 -15.62 -21.62
C GLU A 53 -9.35 -14.30 -22.39
N LYS A 54 -10.23 -13.35 -22.09
CA LYS A 54 -10.28 -12.05 -22.78
C LYS A 54 -9.05 -11.18 -22.52
N PHE A 55 -8.61 -11.06 -21.27
CA PHE A 55 -7.58 -10.09 -20.88
C PHE A 55 -6.20 -10.70 -20.72
N ASP A 56 -6.12 -11.93 -20.22
CA ASP A 56 -4.85 -12.61 -19.99
C ASP A 56 -4.50 -13.58 -21.14
N GLN A 57 -5.42 -13.81 -22.09
CA GLN A 57 -5.25 -14.69 -23.25
C GLN A 57 -4.93 -16.14 -22.87
N VAL A 58 -5.43 -16.58 -21.70
CA VAL A 58 -5.27 -17.96 -21.20
C VAL A 58 -6.64 -18.59 -21.04
N SER A 59 -6.84 -19.76 -21.64
CA SER A 59 -8.02 -20.59 -21.40
C SER A 59 -7.78 -21.42 -20.13
N LEU A 60 -8.57 -21.15 -19.10
CA LEU A 60 -8.55 -21.86 -17.82
C LEU A 60 -9.90 -22.54 -17.58
N ASP A 61 -9.90 -23.52 -16.70
CA ASP A 61 -11.07 -24.15 -16.14
C ASP A 61 -10.99 -24.19 -14.61
N GLU A 62 -12.02 -24.74 -13.96
CA GLU A 62 -12.06 -24.83 -12.49
C GLU A 62 -10.86 -25.59 -11.91
N SER A 63 -10.35 -26.60 -12.62
CA SER A 63 -9.26 -27.47 -12.15
C SER A 63 -7.87 -26.83 -12.26
N SER A 64 -7.70 -25.90 -13.21
CA SER A 64 -6.42 -25.23 -13.52
C SER A 64 -6.27 -23.86 -12.85
N LEU A 65 -7.34 -23.32 -12.27
CA LEU A 65 -7.32 -22.04 -11.56
C LEU A 65 -6.48 -22.06 -10.29
N LYS A 66 -6.58 -23.11 -9.49
CA LYS A 66 -5.84 -23.23 -8.22
C LYS A 66 -4.40 -23.64 -8.50
N VAL A 67 -3.43 -23.01 -7.85
CA VAL A 67 -2.04 -23.51 -7.85
C VAL A 67 -1.94 -24.65 -6.85
N GLY A 68 -1.45 -25.80 -7.30
CA GLY A 68 -1.26 -26.97 -6.44
C GLY A 68 0.04 -26.90 -5.63
N ALA A 69 0.10 -27.65 -4.53
CA ALA A 69 1.30 -27.72 -3.69
C ALA A 69 2.53 -28.22 -4.45
N ASP A 70 2.36 -29.20 -5.35
CA ASP A 70 3.45 -29.73 -6.18
C ASP A 70 4.04 -28.68 -7.12
N GLU A 71 3.20 -27.79 -7.63
CA GLU A 71 3.62 -26.70 -8.51
C GLU A 71 4.35 -25.60 -7.75
N ILE A 72 3.89 -25.25 -6.55
CA ILE A 72 4.61 -24.34 -5.64
C ILE A 72 5.99 -24.91 -5.33
N ALA A 73 6.05 -26.18 -4.92
CA ALA A 73 7.31 -26.85 -4.61
C ALA A 73 8.24 -26.97 -5.83
N HIS A 74 7.68 -27.14 -7.03
CA HIS A 74 8.46 -27.08 -8.27
C HIS A 74 9.02 -25.68 -8.52
N GLY A 75 8.19 -24.63 -8.36
CA GLY A 75 8.62 -23.24 -8.45
C GLY A 75 9.79 -22.92 -7.52
N VAL A 76 9.70 -23.33 -6.24
CA VAL A 76 10.79 -23.18 -5.28
C VAL A 76 12.08 -23.85 -5.76
N ARG A 77 12.00 -25.09 -6.25
CA ARG A 77 13.18 -25.83 -6.75
C ARG A 77 13.76 -25.26 -8.05
N ALA A 78 12.95 -24.53 -8.82
CA ALA A 78 13.38 -23.89 -10.06
C ALA A 78 14.12 -22.56 -9.82
N CYS A 79 14.03 -21.99 -8.62
CA CYS A 79 14.83 -20.82 -8.23
C CYS A 79 16.30 -21.17 -8.01
N ALA A 80 17.19 -20.23 -8.32
CA ALA A 80 18.57 -20.28 -7.87
C ALA A 80 18.61 -20.30 -6.32
N PRO A 81 19.44 -21.14 -5.68
CA PRO A 81 19.52 -21.21 -4.21
C PRO A 81 19.75 -19.85 -3.56
N GLU A 82 20.61 -19.01 -4.16
CA GLU A 82 20.94 -17.68 -3.65
C GLU A 82 19.72 -16.74 -3.66
N LEU A 83 18.81 -16.90 -4.62
CA LEU A 83 17.56 -16.14 -4.67
C LEU A 83 16.59 -16.61 -3.57
N VAL A 84 16.51 -17.91 -3.32
CA VAL A 84 15.68 -18.46 -2.22
C VAL A 84 16.21 -17.96 -0.87
N ASP A 85 17.54 -17.94 -0.69
CA ASP A 85 18.17 -17.38 0.52
C ASP A 85 17.85 -15.90 0.69
N ALA A 86 17.89 -15.11 -0.39
CA ALA A 86 17.51 -13.69 -0.36
C ALA A 86 16.03 -13.47 0.00
N ILE A 87 15.12 -14.28 -0.55
CA ILE A 87 13.69 -14.26 -0.23
C ILE A 87 13.48 -14.58 1.26
N ASN A 88 14.14 -15.63 1.77
CA ASN A 88 14.05 -16.01 3.17
C ASN A 88 14.64 -14.95 4.11
N PHE A 89 15.74 -14.32 3.71
CA PHE A 89 16.36 -13.21 4.43
C PHE A 89 15.41 -12.01 4.52
N ALA A 90 14.80 -11.60 3.40
CA ALA A 90 13.79 -10.54 3.37
C ALA A 90 12.60 -10.89 4.27
N ALA A 91 12.06 -12.11 4.14
CA ALA A 91 10.92 -12.56 4.92
C ALA A 91 11.18 -12.51 6.43
N ALA A 92 12.35 -12.96 6.89
CA ALA A 92 12.73 -12.92 8.30
C ALA A 92 12.78 -11.48 8.85
N ARG A 93 13.31 -10.53 8.06
CA ARG A 93 13.39 -9.12 8.46
C ARG A 93 12.02 -8.45 8.51
N ILE A 94 11.18 -8.69 7.51
CA ILE A 94 9.81 -8.18 7.45
C ILE A 94 8.97 -8.71 8.62
N LEU A 95 9.04 -10.02 8.90
CA LEU A 95 8.39 -10.64 10.05
C LEU A 95 8.82 -10.01 11.37
N ARG A 96 10.14 -9.83 11.56
CA ARG A 96 10.69 -9.24 12.78
C ARG A 96 10.20 -7.81 12.99
N TYR A 97 10.22 -6.99 11.94
CA TYR A 97 9.76 -5.61 12.01
C TYR A 97 8.27 -5.52 12.39
N HIS A 98 7.41 -6.26 11.70
CA HIS A 98 5.97 -6.24 11.94
C HIS A 98 5.58 -6.85 13.29
N ALA A 99 6.31 -7.86 13.78
CA ALA A 99 6.04 -8.47 15.08
C ALA A 99 6.20 -7.49 16.25
N LEU A 100 7.09 -6.50 16.12
CA LEU A 100 7.31 -5.46 17.13
C LEU A 100 6.16 -4.47 17.25
N GLN A 101 5.26 -4.41 16.26
CA GLN A 101 4.13 -3.47 16.23
C GLN A 101 2.90 -3.98 17.00
N ARG A 102 2.91 -5.23 17.49
CA ARG A 102 1.72 -5.90 18.06
C ARG A 102 1.09 -5.06 19.18
N PRO A 103 -0.19 -4.63 19.04
CA PRO A 103 -0.85 -3.87 20.09
C PRO A 103 -1.27 -4.78 21.24
N ALA A 104 -1.41 -4.19 22.42
CA ALA A 104 -1.97 -4.83 23.59
C ALA A 104 -3.48 -4.58 23.71
N ASP A 105 -4.21 -5.60 24.17
CA ASP A 105 -5.56 -5.46 24.70
C ASP A 105 -5.49 -4.60 25.97
N HIS A 106 -6.54 -3.82 26.24
CA HIS A 106 -6.59 -2.97 27.43
C HIS A 106 -7.96 -3.00 28.10
N ARG A 107 -7.96 -2.93 29.42
CA ARG A 107 -9.18 -2.87 30.24
C ARG A 107 -8.91 -2.05 31.48
N PHE A 108 -9.87 -1.20 31.83
CA PHE A 108 -9.82 -0.34 33.01
C PHE A 108 -11.23 -0.13 33.58
N THR A 109 -11.32 0.35 34.81
CA THR A 109 -12.58 0.78 35.42
C THR A 109 -12.49 2.27 35.68
N ASP A 110 -13.51 3.02 35.26
CA ASP A 110 -13.57 4.46 35.49
C ASP A 110 -14.09 4.81 36.90
N GLU A 111 -14.15 6.10 37.20
CA GLU A 111 -14.60 6.62 38.50
C GLU A 111 -16.08 6.33 38.79
N ALA A 112 -16.90 6.13 37.75
CA ALA A 112 -18.30 5.75 37.89
C ALA A 112 -18.47 4.24 38.16
N GLY A 113 -17.40 3.45 38.10
CA GLY A 113 -17.42 2.00 38.26
C GLY A 113 -17.69 1.23 36.96
N VAL A 114 -17.63 1.89 35.81
CA VAL A 114 -17.82 1.26 34.50
C VAL A 114 -16.53 0.57 34.07
N SER A 115 -16.60 -0.72 33.76
CA SER A 115 -15.49 -1.46 33.17
C SER A 115 -15.46 -1.23 31.66
N LEU A 116 -14.47 -0.48 31.19
CA LEU A 116 -14.21 -0.15 29.80
C LEU A 116 -12.96 -0.88 29.28
N GLY A 117 -12.86 -1.04 27.97
CA GLY A 117 -11.66 -1.58 27.37
C GLY A 117 -11.78 -1.77 25.87
N TRP A 118 -10.74 -2.37 25.29
CA TRP A 118 -10.74 -2.79 23.90
C TRP A 118 -9.90 -4.04 23.72
N ARG A 119 -10.23 -4.77 22.66
CA ARG A 119 -9.58 -6.03 22.28
C ARG A 119 -9.24 -6.05 20.80
N TRP A 120 -8.04 -6.49 20.45
CA TRP A 120 -7.57 -6.68 19.08
C TRP A 120 -7.72 -8.14 18.67
N ARG A 121 -8.27 -8.38 17.48
CA ARG A 121 -8.36 -9.72 16.88
C ARG A 121 -8.00 -9.66 15.40
N PRO A 122 -7.39 -10.71 14.83
CA PRO A 122 -7.16 -10.77 13.39
C PRO A 122 -8.47 -10.81 12.61
N LEU A 123 -8.39 -10.45 11.34
CA LEU A 123 -9.39 -10.82 10.34
C LEU A 123 -9.37 -12.32 10.12
N ASP A 124 -10.53 -12.89 9.76
CA ASP A 124 -10.65 -14.35 9.59
C ASP A 124 -10.04 -14.77 8.25
N SER A 125 -10.17 -13.92 7.21
CA SER A 125 -9.56 -14.14 5.91
C SER A 125 -9.22 -12.86 5.14
N VAL A 126 -8.13 -12.90 4.37
CA VAL A 126 -7.69 -11.78 3.54
C VAL A 126 -7.26 -12.22 2.14
N GLY A 127 -7.51 -11.38 1.16
CA GLY A 127 -7.04 -11.52 -0.20
C GLY A 127 -5.87 -10.60 -0.46
N ILE A 128 -4.76 -11.11 -0.98
CA ILE A 128 -3.62 -10.33 -1.45
C ILE A 128 -3.61 -10.35 -2.98
N TYR A 129 -3.65 -9.18 -3.59
CA TYR A 129 -3.51 -9.03 -5.03
C TYR A 129 -2.04 -8.83 -5.37
N VAL A 130 -1.48 -9.71 -6.20
CA VAL A 130 -0.09 -9.63 -6.66
C VAL A 130 -0.09 -9.29 -8.15
N PRO A 131 0.42 -8.09 -8.54
CA PRO A 131 0.46 -7.69 -9.94
C PRO A 131 1.26 -8.67 -10.80
N GLY A 132 0.80 -8.87 -12.04
CA GLY A 132 1.52 -9.63 -13.07
C GLY A 132 1.83 -8.80 -14.32
N GLY A 133 1.86 -7.47 -14.21
CA GLY A 133 1.95 -6.57 -15.36
C GLY A 133 3.30 -6.63 -16.09
N ARG A 134 4.26 -5.82 -15.63
CA ARG A 134 5.54 -5.57 -16.32
C ARG A 134 6.71 -6.41 -15.79
N ALA A 135 6.62 -6.95 -14.58
CA ALA A 135 7.62 -7.81 -13.98
C ALA A 135 6.97 -8.81 -12.99
N ALA A 136 7.77 -9.75 -12.50
CA ALA A 136 7.43 -10.60 -11.37
C ALA A 136 7.82 -9.90 -10.07
N TYR A 137 6.93 -9.87 -9.07
CA TYR A 137 7.12 -9.11 -7.84
C TYR A 137 7.09 -10.02 -6.59
N PRO A 138 8.14 -10.83 -6.34
CA PRO A 138 8.22 -11.63 -5.12
C PRO A 138 8.20 -10.78 -3.85
N SER A 139 8.80 -9.58 -3.87
CA SER A 139 8.76 -8.63 -2.75
C SER A 139 7.33 -8.24 -2.37
N THR A 140 6.46 -7.94 -3.34
CA THR A 140 5.05 -7.62 -3.09
C THR A 140 4.28 -8.76 -2.43
N VAL A 141 4.63 -10.02 -2.74
CA VAL A 141 4.07 -11.18 -2.03
C VAL A 141 4.42 -11.12 -0.54
N LEU A 142 5.72 -10.96 -0.23
CA LEU A 142 6.21 -10.90 1.15
C LEU A 142 5.58 -9.74 1.92
N MET A 143 5.55 -8.55 1.31
CA MET A 143 5.07 -7.32 1.94
C MET A 143 3.56 -7.34 2.20
N ASN A 144 2.76 -8.05 1.41
CA ASN A 144 1.32 -8.18 1.65
C ASN A 144 0.98 -9.32 2.61
N ALA A 145 1.67 -10.47 2.51
CA ALA A 145 1.32 -11.67 3.26
C ALA A 145 1.88 -11.67 4.69
N LEU A 146 3.14 -11.28 4.88
CA LEU A 146 3.82 -11.42 6.17
C LEU A 146 3.18 -10.60 7.31
N PRO A 147 2.71 -9.35 7.11
CA PRO A 147 2.00 -8.64 8.18
C PRO A 147 0.67 -9.32 8.55
N ALA A 148 -0.01 -9.97 7.59
CA ALA A 148 -1.22 -10.76 7.86
C ALA A 148 -0.90 -12.01 8.69
N VAL A 149 0.20 -12.72 8.37
CA VAL A 149 0.70 -13.84 9.18
C VAL A 149 1.02 -13.36 10.60
N VAL A 150 1.73 -12.24 10.74
CA VAL A 150 2.05 -11.67 12.06
C VAL A 150 0.79 -11.29 12.84
N ALA A 151 -0.21 -10.70 12.18
CA ALA A 151 -1.49 -10.38 12.82
C ALA A 151 -2.24 -11.63 13.30
N GLY A 152 -1.99 -12.79 12.67
CA GLY A 152 -2.62 -14.07 12.99
C GLY A 152 -3.79 -14.41 12.08
N VAL A 153 -3.81 -13.91 10.85
CA VAL A 153 -4.83 -14.26 9.85
C VAL A 153 -4.60 -15.71 9.40
N GLU A 154 -5.62 -16.56 9.56
CA GLU A 154 -5.51 -18.00 9.27
C GLU A 154 -5.64 -18.33 7.79
N ARG A 155 -6.39 -17.52 7.02
CA ARG A 155 -6.63 -17.74 5.58
C ARG A 155 -6.15 -16.55 4.76
N ILE A 156 -5.02 -16.71 4.08
CA ILE A 156 -4.40 -15.71 3.19
C ILE A 156 -4.51 -16.22 1.75
N VAL A 157 -5.31 -15.55 0.93
CA VAL A 157 -5.60 -15.93 -0.45
C VAL A 157 -4.82 -15.02 -1.39
N MET A 158 -3.91 -15.57 -2.18
CA MET A 158 -3.21 -14.83 -3.22
C MET A 158 -3.93 -14.99 -4.55
N VAL A 159 -4.15 -13.86 -5.23
CA VAL A 159 -4.57 -13.84 -6.63
C VAL A 159 -3.46 -13.21 -7.46
N CYS A 160 -3.10 -13.87 -8.55
CA CYS A 160 -2.09 -13.41 -9.50
C CYS A 160 -2.57 -13.72 -10.93
N PRO A 161 -2.43 -12.81 -11.90
CA PRO A 161 -2.79 -13.10 -13.29
C PRO A 161 -2.14 -14.38 -13.82
N PRO A 162 -2.82 -15.19 -14.65
CA PRO A 162 -2.22 -16.38 -15.24
C PRO A 162 -0.99 -16.05 -16.10
N GLY A 163 -0.05 -16.99 -16.18
CA GLY A 163 1.22 -16.79 -16.90
C GLY A 163 2.20 -15.83 -16.21
N ARG A 164 1.94 -15.45 -14.96
CA ARG A 164 2.75 -14.51 -14.16
C ARG A 164 3.19 -15.06 -12.79
N LEU A 165 2.90 -16.33 -12.53
CA LEU A 165 3.41 -17.08 -11.40
C LEU A 165 4.83 -17.57 -11.71
N ASP A 166 5.78 -16.65 -11.70
CA ASP A 166 7.21 -16.97 -11.81
C ASP A 166 7.68 -17.83 -10.62
N PRO A 167 8.67 -18.73 -10.79
CA PRO A 167 9.30 -19.45 -9.69
C PRO A 167 9.59 -18.59 -8.44
N ALA A 168 10.08 -17.37 -8.59
CA ALA A 168 10.38 -16.48 -7.47
C ALA A 168 9.12 -16.03 -6.72
N VAL A 169 8.01 -15.80 -7.43
CA VAL A 169 6.70 -15.45 -6.83
C VAL A 169 6.15 -16.63 -6.03
N LEU A 170 6.28 -17.85 -6.56
CA LEU A 170 5.88 -19.08 -5.84
C LEU A 170 6.75 -19.32 -4.60
N ALA A 171 8.08 -19.11 -4.71
CA ALA A 171 8.99 -19.20 -3.58
C ALA A 171 8.68 -18.17 -2.49
N ALA A 172 8.36 -16.94 -2.87
CA ALA A 172 7.93 -15.91 -1.93
C ALA A 172 6.58 -16.24 -1.27
N ALA A 173 5.63 -16.83 -2.01
CA ALA A 173 4.33 -17.22 -1.47
C ALA A 173 4.46 -18.36 -0.45
N ASP A 174 5.33 -19.34 -0.73
CA ASP A 174 5.67 -20.43 0.20
C ASP A 174 6.35 -19.88 1.47
N ALA A 175 7.40 -19.08 1.30
CA ALA A 175 8.11 -18.45 2.41
C ALA A 175 7.22 -17.53 3.27
N ALA A 176 6.21 -16.90 2.67
CA ALA A 176 5.29 -16.00 3.35
C ALA A 176 4.05 -16.65 3.95
N GLY A 177 3.88 -17.98 3.83
CA GLY A 177 2.75 -18.69 4.43
C GLY A 177 1.40 -18.39 3.76
N VAL A 178 1.39 -18.12 2.44
CA VAL A 178 0.15 -17.98 1.67
C VAL A 178 -0.60 -19.31 1.65
N THR A 179 -1.91 -19.29 1.94
CA THR A 179 -2.70 -20.52 2.12
C THR A 179 -3.34 -21.04 0.84
N GLU A 180 -3.70 -20.15 -0.07
CA GLU A 180 -4.34 -20.48 -1.35
C GLU A 180 -3.81 -19.53 -2.42
N ILE A 181 -3.51 -20.05 -3.61
CA ILE A 181 -3.09 -19.23 -4.75
C ILE A 181 -4.01 -19.51 -5.94
N TRP A 182 -4.49 -18.46 -6.59
CA TRP A 182 -5.42 -18.54 -7.72
C TRP A 182 -4.90 -17.73 -8.92
N ARG A 183 -4.96 -18.33 -10.10
CA ARG A 183 -4.59 -17.73 -11.40
C ARG A 183 -5.66 -16.78 -11.92
N VAL A 184 -5.85 -15.66 -11.23
CA VAL A 184 -6.81 -14.64 -11.63
C VAL A 184 -6.21 -13.25 -11.42
N GLY A 185 -6.33 -12.39 -12.43
CA GLY A 185 -5.87 -11.00 -12.39
C GLY A 185 -6.99 -9.96 -12.45
N GLY A 186 -6.61 -8.69 -12.44
CA GLY A 186 -7.49 -7.57 -12.79
C GLY A 186 -8.71 -7.37 -11.88
N ALA A 187 -9.72 -6.68 -12.42
CA ALA A 187 -10.96 -6.37 -11.70
C ALA A 187 -11.76 -7.64 -11.35
N GLN A 188 -11.68 -8.68 -12.19
CA GLN A 188 -12.34 -9.96 -11.97
C GLN A 188 -11.76 -10.71 -10.76
N ALA A 189 -10.46 -10.61 -10.49
CA ALA A 189 -9.86 -11.17 -9.28
C ALA A 189 -10.38 -10.48 -8.01
N ILE A 190 -10.45 -9.15 -8.03
CA ILE A 190 -10.97 -8.36 -6.91
C ILE A 190 -12.44 -8.69 -6.65
N ALA A 191 -13.26 -8.80 -7.69
CA ALA A 191 -14.65 -9.19 -7.57
C ALA A 191 -14.82 -10.63 -7.04
N ALA A 192 -13.99 -11.58 -7.51
CA ALA A 192 -13.99 -12.96 -7.03
C ALA A 192 -13.61 -13.06 -5.54
N LEU A 193 -12.65 -12.27 -5.09
CA LEU A 193 -12.29 -12.17 -3.67
C LEU A 193 -13.40 -11.52 -2.83
N ALA A 194 -14.08 -10.49 -3.36
CA ALA A 194 -15.13 -9.78 -2.61
C ALA A 194 -16.41 -10.59 -2.47
N TYR A 195 -16.86 -11.25 -3.55
CA TYR A 195 -18.16 -11.90 -3.62
C TYR A 195 -18.11 -13.43 -3.62
N GLY A 196 -16.93 -14.00 -3.85
CA GLY A 196 -16.77 -15.42 -4.14
C GLY A 196 -17.10 -15.74 -5.60
N ALA A 197 -16.44 -16.75 -6.16
CA ALA A 197 -16.66 -17.24 -7.51
C ALA A 197 -16.28 -18.72 -7.63
N GLY A 198 -17.29 -19.61 -7.59
CA GLY A 198 -17.07 -21.06 -7.59
C GLY A 198 -16.21 -21.50 -6.41
N PRO A 199 -15.00 -22.08 -6.63
CA PRO A 199 -14.13 -22.54 -5.54
C PRO A 199 -13.40 -21.40 -4.82
N ILE A 200 -13.36 -20.18 -5.40
CA ILE A 200 -12.78 -19.00 -4.74
C ILE A 200 -13.79 -18.49 -3.71
N ARG A 201 -13.56 -18.80 -2.42
CA ARG A 201 -14.39 -18.26 -1.32
C ARG A 201 -14.03 -16.82 -1.01
N ARG A 202 -15.05 -16.00 -0.74
CA ARG A 202 -14.89 -14.58 -0.38
C ARG A 202 -13.95 -14.37 0.81
N VAL A 203 -13.36 -13.19 0.91
CA VAL A 203 -12.48 -12.75 2.01
C VAL A 203 -13.05 -11.53 2.74
N ASP A 204 -12.51 -11.16 3.90
CA ASP A 204 -13.00 -10.00 4.68
C ASP A 204 -12.33 -8.68 4.27
N LYS A 205 -11.08 -8.73 3.79
CA LYS A 205 -10.32 -7.57 3.31
C LYS A 205 -9.44 -7.95 2.12
N ILE A 206 -9.29 -7.03 1.17
CA ILE A 206 -8.40 -7.17 0.01
C ILE A 206 -7.30 -6.12 0.09
N VAL A 207 -6.05 -6.56 -0.04
CA VAL A 207 -4.87 -5.69 0.00
C VAL A 207 -4.00 -5.88 -1.24
N GLY A 208 -3.10 -4.94 -1.49
CA GLY A 208 -2.09 -5.03 -2.55
C GLY A 208 -2.32 -3.99 -3.64
N PRO A 209 -1.22 -3.46 -4.21
CA PRO A 209 -1.28 -2.46 -5.28
C PRO A 209 -1.74 -3.12 -6.59
N GLY A 210 -2.21 -2.30 -7.53
CA GLY A 210 -2.58 -2.78 -8.86
C GLY A 210 -2.78 -1.63 -9.83
N ASN A 211 -3.03 -1.97 -11.09
CA ASN A 211 -3.29 -0.97 -12.13
C ASN A 211 -4.66 -0.28 -11.91
N ALA A 212 -4.99 0.67 -12.79
CA ALA A 212 -6.24 1.43 -12.71
C ALA A 212 -7.52 0.57 -12.63
N PHE A 213 -7.55 -0.62 -13.27
CA PHE A 213 -8.70 -1.54 -13.19
C PHE A 213 -8.85 -2.16 -11.80
N VAL A 214 -7.73 -2.57 -11.20
CA VAL A 214 -7.69 -3.15 -9.85
C VAL A 214 -8.06 -2.09 -8.82
N THR A 215 -7.47 -0.90 -8.88
CA THR A 215 -7.79 0.21 -7.98
C THR A 215 -9.27 0.60 -8.09
N GLN A 216 -9.81 0.67 -9.29
CA GLN A 216 -11.23 0.98 -9.48
C GLN A 216 -12.13 -0.16 -8.98
N ALA A 217 -11.75 -1.42 -9.15
CA ALA A 217 -12.52 -2.55 -8.62
C ALA A 217 -12.53 -2.55 -7.08
N LYS A 218 -11.38 -2.28 -6.45
CA LYS A 218 -11.25 -2.10 -4.98
C LYS A 218 -12.18 -0.99 -4.49
N ARG A 219 -12.28 0.12 -5.22
CA ARG A 219 -13.22 1.21 -4.91
C ARG A 219 -14.68 0.74 -4.95
N LEU A 220 -15.06 -0.08 -5.93
CA LEU A 220 -16.45 -0.56 -6.07
C LEU A 220 -16.85 -1.58 -5.01
N VAL A 221 -15.92 -2.44 -4.56
CA VAL A 221 -16.21 -3.49 -3.57
C VAL A 221 -16.04 -3.02 -2.11
N TYR A 222 -15.49 -1.82 -1.90
CA TYR A 222 -15.32 -1.25 -0.57
C TYR A 222 -16.68 -1.07 0.13
N GLY A 223 -16.79 -1.64 1.34
CA GLY A 223 -18.03 -1.67 2.12
C GLY A 223 -18.66 -3.07 2.15
N ASP A 224 -18.51 -3.85 1.08
CA ASP A 224 -18.77 -5.30 1.11
C ASP A 224 -17.57 -6.04 1.73
N VAL A 225 -16.36 -5.57 1.41
CA VAL A 225 -15.09 -5.98 2.03
C VAL A 225 -14.25 -4.76 2.40
N GLY A 226 -13.29 -4.94 3.32
CA GLY A 226 -12.27 -3.93 3.58
C GLY A 226 -11.27 -3.82 2.42
N ILE A 227 -10.62 -2.66 2.30
CA ILE A 227 -9.43 -2.47 1.46
C ILE A 227 -8.34 -1.74 2.27
N ASP A 228 -7.07 -1.95 1.93
CA ASP A 228 -5.91 -1.19 2.42
C ASP A 228 -5.90 0.26 1.94
N GLY A 229 -6.27 0.48 0.67
CA GLY A 229 -6.27 1.79 0.07
C GLY A 229 -6.42 1.75 -1.44
N LEU A 230 -6.38 2.94 -2.05
CA LEU A 230 -6.47 3.11 -3.48
C LEU A 230 -5.10 3.56 -4.00
N ALA A 231 -4.36 2.62 -4.56
CA ALA A 231 -3.05 2.90 -5.14
C ALA A 231 -3.19 3.82 -6.36
N GLY A 232 -2.52 4.97 -6.30
CA GLY A 232 -2.17 5.80 -7.45
C GLY A 232 -0.77 5.50 -7.97
N PRO A 233 -0.25 6.33 -8.89
CA PRO A 233 1.12 6.21 -9.38
C PRO A 233 2.14 6.37 -8.26
N SER A 234 3.26 5.63 -8.33
CA SER A 234 4.31 5.62 -7.32
C SER A 234 5.15 6.91 -7.33
N GLU A 235 5.74 7.26 -6.19
CA GLU A 235 6.39 8.57 -6.00
C GLU A 235 7.62 8.51 -5.09
N ILE A 236 8.70 9.16 -5.51
CA ILE A 236 9.88 9.42 -4.67
C ILE A 236 10.16 10.92 -4.59
N VAL A 237 10.48 11.39 -3.38
CA VAL A 237 11.09 12.70 -3.15
C VAL A 237 12.46 12.50 -2.52
N VAL A 238 13.50 13.03 -3.16
CA VAL A 238 14.86 13.03 -2.62
C VAL A 238 15.21 14.45 -2.16
N VAL A 239 15.48 14.63 -0.88
CA VAL A 239 16.03 15.87 -0.32
C VAL A 239 17.54 15.70 -0.19
N ALA A 240 18.30 16.47 -0.97
CA ALA A 240 19.75 16.31 -1.05
C ALA A 240 20.49 17.66 -1.07
N ASP A 241 21.55 17.74 -0.28
CA ASP A 241 22.56 18.82 -0.35
C ASP A 241 23.63 18.52 -1.42
N ALA A 242 24.51 19.49 -1.65
CA ALA A 242 25.60 19.36 -2.62
C ALA A 242 26.75 18.41 -2.21
N ASN A 243 26.72 17.82 -1.00
CA ASN A 243 27.74 16.90 -0.50
C ASN A 243 27.50 15.45 -0.93
N ASN A 244 26.47 15.18 -1.75
CA ASN A 244 26.20 13.88 -2.32
C ASN A 244 26.95 13.66 -3.64
N ASP A 245 27.12 12.39 -4.00
CA ASP A 245 27.41 12.03 -5.37
C ASP A 245 26.14 12.23 -6.23
N PRO A 246 26.18 13.07 -7.29
CA PRO A 246 25.03 13.24 -8.17
C PRO A 246 24.57 11.96 -8.85
N GLU A 247 25.46 10.99 -9.07
CA GLU A 247 25.09 9.70 -9.67
C GLU A 247 24.24 8.85 -8.73
N TRP A 248 24.44 8.94 -7.41
CA TRP A 248 23.63 8.21 -6.44
C TRP A 248 22.21 8.77 -6.43
N ILE A 249 22.06 10.09 -6.31
CA ILE A 249 20.74 10.76 -6.34
C ILE A 249 20.03 10.50 -7.67
N ALA A 250 20.76 10.49 -8.79
CA ALA A 250 20.20 10.15 -10.09
C ALA A 250 19.73 8.69 -10.16
N ALA A 251 20.49 7.75 -9.57
CA ALA A 251 20.10 6.35 -9.49
C ALA A 251 18.84 6.16 -8.61
N ASP A 252 18.76 6.84 -7.48
CA ASP A 252 17.60 6.77 -6.57
C ASP A 252 16.33 7.30 -7.26
N LEU A 253 16.42 8.46 -7.93
CA LEU A 253 15.31 9.00 -8.74
C LEU A 253 14.89 8.04 -9.87
N LEU A 254 15.86 7.40 -10.54
CA LEU A 254 15.57 6.46 -11.63
C LEU A 254 15.02 5.12 -11.14
N SER A 255 15.36 4.69 -9.93
CA SER A 255 14.85 3.47 -9.32
C SER A 255 13.32 3.50 -9.25
N GLN A 256 12.72 4.63 -8.88
CA GLN A 256 11.27 4.82 -8.92
C GLN A 256 10.74 5.00 -10.35
N ALA A 257 11.45 5.78 -11.18
CA ALA A 257 10.97 6.11 -12.53
C ALA A 257 10.77 4.87 -13.43
N GLU A 258 11.52 3.78 -13.19
CA GLU A 258 11.41 2.58 -14.00
C GLU A 258 10.17 1.71 -13.73
N HIS A 259 9.50 1.89 -12.58
CA HIS A 259 8.32 1.09 -12.22
C HIS A 259 7.12 1.37 -13.13
N ASP A 260 6.83 2.66 -13.36
CA ASP A 260 5.66 3.09 -14.12
C ASP A 260 5.91 4.38 -14.90
N PRO A 261 5.45 4.51 -16.16
CA PRO A 261 5.60 5.76 -16.91
C PRO A 261 4.88 6.95 -16.27
N ASP A 262 3.90 6.72 -15.39
CA ASP A 262 3.19 7.74 -14.64
C ASP A 262 3.80 7.99 -13.23
N ALA A 263 4.87 7.26 -12.85
CA ALA A 263 5.59 7.47 -11.60
C ALA A 263 6.20 8.88 -11.55
N GLN A 264 6.35 9.45 -10.35
CA GLN A 264 6.89 10.80 -10.16
C GLN A 264 8.14 10.80 -9.29
N CYS A 265 9.18 11.47 -9.78
CA CYS A 265 10.47 11.54 -9.09
C CYS A 265 10.86 13.01 -8.91
N LEU A 266 11.02 13.44 -7.66
CA LEU A 266 11.25 14.84 -7.32
C LEU A 266 12.57 15.00 -6.55
N LEU A 267 13.40 15.93 -6.99
CA LEU A 267 14.58 16.35 -6.22
C LEU A 267 14.31 17.68 -5.54
N ILE A 268 14.60 17.79 -4.25
CA ILE A 268 14.68 19.05 -3.50
C ILE A 268 16.14 19.29 -3.14
N THR A 269 16.72 20.41 -3.57
CA THR A 269 18.12 20.75 -3.28
C THR A 269 18.31 22.26 -3.12
N ASP A 270 19.36 22.68 -2.43
CA ASP A 270 19.65 24.08 -2.13
C ASP A 270 20.50 24.79 -3.18
N THR A 271 21.09 24.06 -4.15
CA THR A 271 21.93 24.67 -5.18
C THR A 271 21.55 24.25 -6.60
N ALA A 272 21.49 25.23 -7.49
CA ALA A 272 21.29 24.99 -8.93
C ALA A 272 22.44 24.17 -9.55
N ILE A 273 23.67 24.34 -9.05
CA ILE A 273 24.85 23.62 -9.55
C ILE A 273 24.71 22.11 -9.27
N PHE A 274 24.26 21.73 -8.07
CA PHE A 274 24.04 20.32 -7.77
C PHE A 274 22.87 19.75 -8.59
N ALA A 275 21.77 20.51 -8.74
CA ALA A 275 20.66 20.16 -9.61
C ALA A 275 21.10 19.87 -11.06
N ASP A 276 21.96 20.72 -11.64
CA ASP A 276 22.50 20.52 -13.01
C ASP A 276 23.29 19.21 -13.12
N ARG A 277 24.10 18.90 -12.09
CA ARG A 277 24.90 17.67 -12.06
C ARG A 277 24.02 16.43 -11.95
N VAL A 278 22.96 16.46 -11.14
CA VAL A 278 22.01 15.34 -11.02
C VAL A 278 21.23 15.16 -12.32
N GLU A 279 20.74 16.23 -12.96
CA GLU A 279 20.03 16.10 -14.25
C GLU A 279 20.93 15.47 -15.34
N ALA A 280 22.20 15.86 -15.40
CA ALA A 280 23.17 15.26 -16.32
C ALA A 280 23.43 13.78 -16.01
N ALA A 281 23.56 13.42 -14.73
CA ALA A 281 23.73 12.04 -14.29
C ALA A 281 22.50 11.17 -14.62
N VAL A 282 21.28 11.70 -14.48
CA VAL A 282 20.05 10.99 -14.88
C VAL A 282 20.08 10.65 -16.38
N GLU A 283 20.42 11.61 -17.24
CA GLU A 283 20.50 11.35 -18.68
C GLU A 283 21.60 10.33 -19.04
N HIS A 284 22.72 10.34 -18.30
CA HIS A 284 23.78 9.36 -18.47
C HIS A 284 23.30 7.95 -18.11
N LEU A 285 22.74 7.77 -16.91
CA LEU A 285 22.28 6.46 -16.41
C LEU A 285 21.13 5.89 -17.25
N LEU A 286 20.20 6.73 -17.72
CA LEU A 286 19.11 6.31 -18.61
C LEU A 286 19.60 5.62 -19.89
N SER A 287 20.83 5.88 -20.35
CA SER A 287 21.36 5.22 -21.55
C SER A 287 21.70 3.74 -21.34
N GLY A 288 21.93 3.31 -20.09
CA GLY A 288 22.32 1.94 -19.74
C GLY A 288 21.18 1.05 -19.22
N LEU A 289 20.01 1.62 -18.90
CA LEU A 289 18.89 0.87 -18.31
C LEU A 289 18.09 0.10 -19.36
N ALA A 290 17.78 -1.17 -19.08
CA ALA A 290 16.84 -1.94 -19.90
C ALA A 290 15.42 -1.32 -19.89
N THR A 291 15.09 -0.65 -18.79
CA THR A 291 13.83 0.06 -18.52
C THR A 291 13.82 1.51 -19.00
N ALA A 292 14.85 1.95 -19.74
CA ALA A 292 15.07 3.35 -20.13
C ALA A 292 13.86 4.03 -20.79
N VAL A 293 13.07 3.30 -21.58
CA VAL A 293 11.87 3.86 -22.23
C VAL A 293 10.83 4.30 -21.20
N THR A 294 10.57 3.45 -20.19
CA THR A 294 9.63 3.73 -19.10
C THR A 294 10.16 4.85 -18.21
N ALA A 295 11.40 4.70 -17.73
CA ALA A 295 12.04 5.67 -16.84
C ALA A 295 12.16 7.06 -17.47
N ARG A 296 12.55 7.14 -18.75
CA ARG A 296 12.64 8.40 -19.50
C ARG A 296 11.27 9.07 -19.64
N ARG A 297 10.20 8.29 -19.84
CA ARG A 297 8.84 8.84 -19.92
C ARG A 297 8.41 9.42 -18.57
N SER A 298 8.55 8.66 -17.49
CA SER A 298 8.27 9.11 -16.12
C SER A 298 9.03 10.39 -15.78
N TRP A 299 10.36 10.38 -15.96
CA TRP A 299 11.23 11.52 -15.69
C TRP A 299 10.83 12.77 -16.48
N ARG A 300 10.55 12.63 -17.78
CA ARG A 300 10.18 13.76 -18.65
C ARG A 300 8.80 14.34 -18.33
N GLU A 301 7.82 13.47 -18.06
CA GLU A 301 6.40 13.87 -17.94
C GLU A 301 6.01 14.26 -16.51
N HIS A 302 6.68 13.69 -15.52
CA HIS A 302 6.30 13.79 -14.11
C HIS A 302 7.44 14.16 -13.18
N GLY A 303 8.71 14.06 -13.63
CA GLY A 303 9.86 14.49 -12.85
C GLY A 303 9.94 16.01 -12.68
N ALA A 304 10.53 16.45 -11.58
CA ALA A 304 10.87 17.86 -11.36
C ALA A 304 12.03 18.04 -10.37
N ILE A 305 12.72 19.17 -10.49
CA ILE A 305 13.71 19.63 -9.53
C ILE A 305 13.22 20.91 -8.86
N ILE A 306 13.26 20.94 -7.53
CA ILE A 306 12.87 22.06 -6.68
C ILE A 306 14.13 22.62 -6.03
N ILE A 307 14.49 23.83 -6.40
CA ILE A 307 15.66 24.54 -5.87
C ILE A 307 15.20 25.46 -4.74
N ALA A 308 15.49 25.09 -3.51
CA ALA A 308 15.08 25.82 -2.32
C ALA A 308 16.04 25.60 -1.15
N PRO A 309 16.24 26.59 -0.26
CA PRO A 309 16.96 26.38 0.98
C PRO A 309 16.42 25.16 1.75
N LEU A 310 17.30 24.28 2.25
CA LEU A 310 16.90 23.03 2.92
C LEU A 310 16.01 23.25 4.16
N VAL A 311 16.06 24.44 4.77
CA VAL A 311 15.13 24.83 5.85
C VAL A 311 13.66 24.83 5.40
N MET A 312 13.38 24.99 4.11
CA MET A 312 12.04 24.90 3.52
C MET A 312 11.61 23.46 3.19
N ALA A 313 12.53 22.50 3.21
CA ALA A 313 12.26 21.13 2.79
C ALA A 313 11.09 20.47 3.56
N PRO A 314 10.95 20.61 4.90
CA PRO A 314 9.82 20.03 5.61
C PRO A 314 8.45 20.48 5.10
N ASP A 315 8.27 21.79 4.84
CA ASP A 315 7.01 22.33 4.33
C ASP A 315 6.74 21.89 2.88
N LEU A 316 7.79 21.78 2.06
CA LEU A 316 7.69 21.28 0.69
C LEU A 316 7.34 19.79 0.66
N VAL A 317 7.98 18.98 1.50
CA VAL A 317 7.69 17.55 1.66
C VAL A 317 6.26 17.37 2.17
N ASP A 318 5.81 18.12 3.18
CA ASP A 318 4.42 18.06 3.68
C ASP A 318 3.39 18.55 2.67
N LEU A 319 3.79 19.49 1.81
CA LEU A 319 3.01 19.89 0.66
C LEU A 319 2.92 18.75 -0.34
N ILE A 320 3.98 18.01 -0.63
CA ILE A 320 3.98 16.90 -1.60
C ILE A 320 3.26 15.67 -1.02
N ALA A 321 3.52 15.33 0.25
CA ALA A 321 3.11 14.12 0.96
C ALA A 321 3.48 12.84 0.19
N PRO A 322 4.78 12.59 -0.02
CA PRO A 322 5.24 11.52 -0.90
C PRO A 322 5.01 10.12 -0.32
N GLU A 323 5.00 9.14 -1.22
CA GLU A 323 5.06 7.72 -0.87
C GLU A 323 6.42 7.41 -0.22
N HIS A 324 7.52 7.70 -0.93
CA HIS A 324 8.90 7.54 -0.45
C HIS A 324 9.60 8.90 -0.30
N LEU A 325 10.27 9.11 0.83
CA LEU A 325 11.09 10.28 1.10
C LEU A 325 12.52 9.86 1.46
N GLU A 326 13.50 10.33 0.70
CA GLU A 326 14.91 10.19 1.05
C GLU A 326 15.47 11.51 1.59
N LEU A 327 16.23 11.42 2.69
CA LEU A 327 16.93 12.52 3.32
C LEU A 327 18.44 12.28 3.20
N ALA A 328 19.01 12.63 2.05
CA ALA A 328 20.42 12.52 1.71
C ALA A 328 21.18 13.78 2.15
N ILE A 329 21.19 14.03 3.46
CA ILE A 329 21.80 15.22 4.09
C ILE A 329 22.52 14.84 5.37
N ASP A 330 23.25 15.79 5.94
CA ASP A 330 23.78 15.68 7.30
C ASP A 330 22.64 15.86 8.34
N ASN A 331 22.67 15.08 9.42
CA ASN A 331 21.65 15.07 10.48
C ASN A 331 20.20 14.88 9.98
N PRO A 332 19.92 13.81 9.21
CA PRO A 332 18.60 13.57 8.61
C PRO A 332 17.49 13.42 9.66
N GLU A 333 17.79 12.91 10.86
CA GLU A 333 16.82 12.72 11.95
C GLU A 333 16.16 14.04 12.36
N ALA A 334 16.95 15.11 12.51
CA ALA A 334 16.42 16.42 12.91
C ALA A 334 15.53 17.07 11.84
N MET A 335 15.67 16.65 10.58
CA MET A 335 14.76 17.05 9.50
C MET A 335 13.50 16.18 9.51
N ALA A 336 13.64 14.86 9.66
CA ALA A 336 12.54 13.91 9.74
C ALA A 336 11.54 14.29 10.84
N ASP A 337 12.01 14.72 12.03
CA ASP A 337 11.16 15.17 13.14
C ASP A 337 10.24 16.35 12.81
N LYS A 338 10.55 17.13 11.76
CA LYS A 338 9.76 18.28 11.32
C LYS A 338 8.78 17.94 10.20
N ILE A 339 8.90 16.76 9.60
CA ILE A 339 8.06 16.29 8.50
C ILE A 339 6.86 15.54 9.09
N ARG A 340 5.66 15.88 8.64
CA ARG A 340 4.41 15.26 9.10
C ARG A 340 3.87 14.23 8.11
N ASN A 341 4.15 14.37 6.82
CA ASN A 341 3.52 13.58 5.77
C ASN A 341 4.58 12.93 4.86
N ALA A 342 4.81 11.63 5.06
CA ALA A 342 5.56 10.75 4.16
C ALA A 342 5.11 9.31 4.43
N GLY A 343 5.04 8.47 3.40
CA GLY A 343 4.73 7.04 3.57
C GLY A 343 5.86 6.30 4.29
N ALA A 344 7.09 6.47 3.80
CA ALA A 344 8.32 6.01 4.45
C ALA A 344 9.43 7.07 4.31
N ILE A 345 10.28 7.17 5.33
CA ILE A 345 11.43 8.09 5.35
C ILE A 345 12.72 7.29 5.42
N PHE A 346 13.57 7.47 4.43
CA PHE A 346 14.89 6.90 4.32
C PHE A 346 15.93 7.93 4.73
N MET A 347 16.70 7.63 5.76
CA MET A 347 17.58 8.62 6.41
C MET A 347 19.05 8.32 6.13
N GLY A 348 19.76 9.33 5.63
CA GLY A 348 21.19 9.28 5.38
C GLY A 348 21.56 8.81 3.98
N ARG A 349 22.80 9.10 3.59
CA ARG A 349 23.32 8.96 2.21
C ARG A 349 23.49 7.51 1.73
N ASN A 350 23.37 6.52 2.62
CA ASN A 350 23.55 5.10 2.32
C ASN A 350 22.24 4.29 2.43
N THR A 351 21.10 4.98 2.35
CA THR A 351 19.79 4.37 2.59
C THR A 351 18.89 4.62 1.37
N PRO A 352 19.18 4.03 0.20
CA PRO A 352 18.30 4.16 -0.97
C PRO A 352 16.96 3.47 -0.72
N GLU A 353 15.89 3.97 -1.36
CA GLU A 353 14.52 3.44 -1.32
C GLU A 353 14.50 1.92 -1.52
N ALA A 354 15.31 1.43 -2.48
CA ALA A 354 15.40 0.01 -2.81
C ALA A 354 15.68 -0.88 -1.58
N ILE A 355 16.46 -0.43 -0.60
CA ILE A 355 16.67 -1.25 0.62
C ILE A 355 15.34 -1.45 1.37
N GLY A 356 14.48 -0.43 1.43
CA GLY A 356 13.13 -0.51 2.00
C GLY A 356 12.22 -1.47 1.27
N ASP A 357 12.27 -1.42 -0.06
CA ASP A 357 11.39 -2.20 -0.94
C ASP A 357 11.59 -3.70 -0.87
N TYR A 358 12.78 -4.12 -0.45
CA TYR A 358 13.17 -5.53 -0.47
C TYR A 358 13.51 -6.09 0.91
N VAL A 359 14.44 -5.48 1.65
CA VAL A 359 15.12 -6.19 2.75
C VAL A 359 15.14 -5.44 4.07
N ALA A 360 14.83 -4.14 4.14
CA ALA A 360 14.92 -3.37 5.39
C ALA A 360 14.05 -3.97 6.51
N GLY A 361 12.82 -4.33 6.15
CA GLY A 361 11.79 -4.90 7.02
C GLY A 361 10.51 -4.06 7.08
N SER A 362 10.59 -2.75 6.80
CA SER A 362 9.43 -1.89 6.58
C SER A 362 8.61 -2.34 5.37
N ASN A 363 7.36 -1.89 5.29
CA ASN A 363 6.45 -2.28 4.21
C ASN A 363 6.51 -1.29 3.04
N HIS A 364 6.61 -1.80 1.81
CA HIS A 364 6.61 -0.96 0.60
C HIS A 364 5.22 -0.72 0.00
N VAL A 365 4.17 -1.31 0.57
CA VAL A 365 2.79 -1.00 0.17
C VAL A 365 2.41 0.28 0.89
N LEU A 366 2.68 1.40 0.24
CA LEU A 366 2.64 2.72 0.85
C LEU A 366 1.56 3.63 0.25
N PRO A 367 1.19 4.70 0.97
CA PRO A 367 0.19 5.64 0.51
C PRO A 367 0.73 6.57 -0.59
N THR A 368 0.28 6.32 -1.83
CA THR A 368 0.58 7.09 -3.04
C THR A 368 -0.36 8.29 -3.24
N ALA A 369 -0.11 9.13 -4.25
CA ALA A 369 -1.01 10.20 -4.68
C ALA A 369 -1.43 11.15 -3.55
N ARG A 370 -0.45 11.54 -2.71
CA ARG A 370 -0.62 12.43 -1.55
C ARG A 370 -1.45 11.85 -0.40
N SER A 371 -1.79 10.56 -0.45
CA SER A 371 -2.59 9.92 0.61
C SER A 371 -1.82 9.73 1.91
N ALA A 372 -0.49 9.91 1.92
CA ALA A 372 0.33 9.96 3.14
C ALA A 372 -0.11 11.05 4.14
N ARG A 373 -1.00 11.96 3.72
CA ARG A 373 -1.67 12.95 4.59
C ARG A 373 -2.68 12.37 5.56
N PHE A 374 -3.21 11.18 5.27
CA PHE A 374 -4.30 10.58 6.05
C PHE A 374 -4.24 9.04 6.11
N ALA A 375 -3.31 8.41 5.39
CA ALA A 375 -3.10 6.98 5.36
C ALA A 375 -1.67 6.62 5.77
N SER A 376 -1.49 5.39 6.20
CA SER A 376 -0.20 4.81 6.56
C SER A 376 0.17 3.71 5.56
N GLY A 377 1.44 3.32 5.55
CA GLY A 377 1.87 2.09 4.91
C GLY A 377 1.19 0.87 5.51
N LEU A 378 1.06 -0.19 4.71
CA LEU A 378 0.47 -1.44 5.15
C LEU A 378 1.21 -1.98 6.38
N SER A 379 0.46 -2.35 7.41
CA SER A 379 0.99 -2.79 8.70
C SER A 379 0.16 -3.92 9.27
N ILE A 380 0.54 -4.44 10.45
CA ILE A 380 -0.31 -5.45 11.12
C ILE A 380 -1.69 -4.90 11.49
N PHE A 381 -1.84 -3.58 11.65
CA PHE A 381 -3.10 -2.95 12.04
C PHE A 381 -4.15 -3.08 10.93
N ASP A 382 -3.71 -3.19 9.69
CA ASP A 382 -4.59 -3.43 8.54
C ASP A 382 -5.27 -4.80 8.58
N PHE A 383 -4.69 -5.74 9.32
CA PHE A 383 -5.14 -7.11 9.45
C PHE A 383 -5.80 -7.38 10.81
N LEU A 384 -5.97 -6.35 11.64
CA LEU A 384 -6.59 -6.43 12.95
C LEU A 384 -7.88 -5.61 13.01
N LYS A 385 -8.85 -6.09 13.79
CA LYS A 385 -10.05 -5.36 14.21
C LYS A 385 -10.00 -5.10 15.71
N ARG A 386 -10.35 -3.87 16.11
CA ARG A 386 -10.50 -3.48 17.52
C ARG A 386 -11.97 -3.53 17.92
N THR A 387 -12.29 -4.26 18.98
CA THR A 387 -13.63 -4.33 19.58
C THR A 387 -13.63 -3.60 20.91
N SER A 388 -14.50 -2.60 21.08
CA SER A 388 -14.73 -1.95 22.38
C SER A 388 -15.48 -2.89 23.32
N LEU A 389 -15.05 -2.92 24.58
CA LEU A 389 -15.65 -3.71 25.65
C LEU A 389 -16.25 -2.76 26.67
N LEU A 390 -17.51 -3.00 27.06
CA LEU A 390 -18.23 -2.23 28.04
C LEU A 390 -18.95 -3.19 28.98
N ASN A 391 -18.76 -3.01 30.27
CA ASN A 391 -19.51 -3.69 31.31
C ASN A 391 -19.87 -2.70 32.42
N CYS A 392 -21.12 -2.71 32.85
CA CYS A 392 -21.64 -1.77 33.83
C CYS A 392 -22.10 -2.54 35.06
N SER A 393 -21.59 -2.22 36.26
CA SER A 393 -22.15 -2.74 37.51
C SER A 393 -23.53 -2.14 37.77
N ARG A 394 -24.26 -2.67 38.76
CA ARG A 394 -25.56 -2.10 39.15
C ARG A 394 -25.40 -0.65 39.62
N GLU A 395 -24.39 -0.38 40.42
CA GLU A 395 -24.09 0.93 41.01
C GLU A 395 -23.67 1.95 39.95
N ALA A 396 -22.85 1.52 38.99
CA ALA A 396 -22.46 2.35 37.86
C ALA A 396 -23.67 2.64 36.95
N PHE A 397 -24.52 1.63 36.72
CA PHE A 397 -25.71 1.78 35.90
C PHE A 397 -26.68 2.80 36.48
N GLU A 398 -26.94 2.76 37.79
CA GLU A 398 -27.82 3.72 38.46
C GLU A 398 -27.33 5.17 38.34
N GLN A 399 -26.01 5.40 38.36
CA GLN A 399 -25.41 6.73 38.14
C GLN A 399 -25.59 7.22 36.69
N LEU A 400 -25.46 6.31 35.71
CA LEU A 400 -25.54 6.63 34.28
C LEU A 400 -26.96 6.68 33.72
N ALA A 401 -27.92 6.04 34.39
CA ALA A 401 -29.25 5.82 33.87
C ALA A 401 -29.99 7.14 33.60
N ARG A 402 -30.00 8.07 34.57
CA ARG A 402 -30.71 9.33 34.43
C ARG A 402 -30.15 10.21 33.30
N PRO A 403 -28.83 10.47 33.20
CA PRO A 403 -28.26 11.16 32.04
C PRO A 403 -28.63 10.50 30.71
N THR A 404 -28.59 9.17 30.64
CA THR A 404 -28.94 8.42 29.41
C THR A 404 -30.41 8.62 29.02
N ILE A 405 -31.34 8.54 29.98
CA ILE A 405 -32.77 8.79 29.72
C ILE A 405 -33.00 10.21 29.23
N LEU A 406 -32.36 11.21 29.83
CA LEU A 406 -32.51 12.62 29.42
C LEU A 406 -32.01 12.86 27.99
N LEU A 407 -30.83 12.32 27.64
CA LEU A 407 -30.26 12.43 26.29
C LEU A 407 -31.16 11.74 25.26
N THR A 408 -31.57 10.50 25.53
CA THR A 408 -32.42 9.74 24.61
C THR A 408 -33.81 10.35 24.44
N GLN A 409 -34.37 11.00 25.47
CA GLN A 409 -35.60 11.77 25.34
C GLN A 409 -35.42 13.04 24.49
N ALA A 410 -34.33 13.78 24.68
CA ALA A 410 -34.01 14.95 23.87
C ALA A 410 -33.82 14.60 22.39
N GLU A 411 -33.31 13.39 22.10
CA GLU A 411 -33.14 12.85 20.74
C GLU A 411 -34.42 12.20 20.17
N GLY A 412 -35.50 12.10 20.96
CA GLY A 412 -36.75 11.44 20.53
C GLY A 412 -36.66 9.90 20.43
N LEU A 413 -35.63 9.29 21.05
CA LEU A 413 -35.36 7.85 21.01
C LEU A 413 -36.02 7.10 22.19
N ALA A 414 -37.36 7.05 22.19
CA ALA A 414 -38.14 6.49 23.30
C ALA A 414 -37.78 5.03 23.66
N ALA A 415 -37.43 4.19 22.69
CA ALA A 415 -37.02 2.81 22.94
C ALA A 415 -35.68 2.72 23.70
N HIS A 416 -34.73 3.62 23.42
CA HIS A 416 -33.46 3.67 24.15
C HIS A 416 -33.70 4.10 25.60
N ALA A 417 -34.50 5.16 25.82
CA ALA A 417 -34.90 5.59 27.17
C ALA A 417 -35.56 4.45 27.94
N HIS A 418 -36.53 3.77 27.31
CA HIS A 418 -37.24 2.66 27.91
C HIS A 418 -36.30 1.51 28.30
N SER A 419 -35.31 1.18 27.44
CA SER A 419 -34.33 0.12 27.75
C SER A 419 -33.54 0.40 29.03
N VAL A 420 -33.31 1.66 29.38
CA VAL A 420 -32.66 2.05 30.63
C VAL A 420 -33.68 2.05 31.77
N SER A 421 -34.83 2.69 31.59
CA SER A 421 -35.83 2.86 32.63
C SER A 421 -36.38 1.55 33.19
N VAL A 422 -36.48 0.48 32.40
CA VAL A 422 -36.99 -0.83 32.88
C VAL A 422 -36.01 -1.58 33.79
N ARG A 423 -34.75 -1.14 33.88
CA ARG A 423 -33.70 -1.76 34.70
C ARG A 423 -33.43 -0.98 36.01
N LEU A 424 -33.90 0.25 36.09
CA LEU A 424 -34.00 1.02 37.34
C LEU A 424 -35.08 0.39 38.21
#